data_AF-A0A534Z417-F1
#
_entry.id   AF-A0A534Z417-F1
#
_cell.length_a   1.000
_cell.length_b   1.000
_cell.length_c   1.000
_cell.angle_alpha   90.00
_cell.angle_beta   90.00
_cell.angle_gamma   90.00
#
_symmetry.space_group_name_H-M   'P 1'
#
loop_
_entity.id
_entity.type
_entity.pdbx_description
1 polymer ?
#
loop_
_entity_poly.entity_id
_entity_poly.type
_entity_poly.pdbx_seq_one_letter_code
_entity_poly.pdbx_strand_id
1 'polypeptide(L)'
;MRLVFYRAAASALTFTLLVSQAARADHCTPIRSNIVTDYALGPSCASPVGVCTVGTLFSGRIAATTRFTARSVMPGLSPDLLVYAGELVLTLSDGTITIRDHGLLNSTTAYFFEVQQVIAGTGAYINARGLLTSRGLSTPTGFQGLVSGTICIPVDQPERRRSRPDTYLP
;
A
#
# COMPACT_ATOMS: atom_id res chain seq x y z
N MET A 1 51.81 -40.75 -37.31
CA MET A 1 50.92 -39.82 -36.58
C MET A 1 49.61 -40.54 -36.26
N ARG A 2 49.46 -41.05 -35.02
CA ARG A 2 48.18 -41.43 -34.40
C ARG A 2 48.38 -41.31 -32.88
N LEU A 3 47.78 -40.28 -32.30
CA LEU A 3 47.83 -39.98 -30.87
C LEU A 3 46.87 -40.89 -30.12
N VAL A 4 47.39 -41.56 -29.09
CA VAL A 4 46.62 -42.30 -28.09
C VAL A 4 46.03 -41.27 -27.13
N PHE A 5 44.70 -41.17 -27.07
CA PHE A 5 44.01 -40.31 -26.11
C PHE A 5 43.58 -41.13 -24.89
N TYR A 6 44.32 -40.99 -23.80
CA TYR A 6 43.86 -41.43 -22.47
C TYR A 6 42.74 -40.51 -22.00
N ARG A 7 41.54 -41.06 -21.82
CA ARG A 7 40.43 -40.35 -21.17
C ARG A 7 40.67 -40.35 -19.66
N ALA A 8 41.17 -39.25 -19.12
CA ALA A 8 41.04 -38.94 -17.70
C ALA A 8 39.58 -38.53 -17.43
N ALA A 9 38.85 -39.37 -16.70
CA ALA A 9 37.52 -39.02 -16.21
C ALA A 9 37.66 -38.13 -14.98
N ALA A 10 37.48 -36.82 -15.14
CA ALA A 10 37.35 -35.88 -14.03
C ALA A 10 35.87 -35.76 -13.64
N SER A 11 35.49 -36.41 -12.54
CA SER A 11 34.18 -36.24 -11.92
C SER A 11 34.09 -34.86 -11.29
N ALA A 12 33.33 -33.94 -11.91
CA ALA A 12 33.01 -32.64 -11.33
C ALA A 12 31.79 -32.78 -10.40
N LEU A 13 32.03 -32.80 -9.08
CA LEU A 13 31.00 -32.65 -8.05
C LEU A 13 30.55 -31.19 -7.99
N THR A 14 29.49 -30.83 -8.71
CA THR A 14 28.83 -29.53 -8.56
C THR A 14 27.94 -29.53 -7.31
N PHE A 15 28.43 -28.91 -6.23
CA PHE A 15 27.61 -28.53 -5.09
C PHE A 15 26.74 -27.32 -5.48
N THR A 16 25.49 -27.54 -5.87
CA THR A 16 24.49 -26.47 -5.98
C THR A 16 24.11 -25.99 -4.57
N LEU A 17 24.65 -24.85 -4.17
CA LEU A 17 24.17 -24.10 -3.01
C LEU A 17 22.76 -23.59 -3.31
N LEU A 18 21.75 -24.26 -2.75
CA LEU A 18 20.39 -23.72 -2.67
C LEU A 18 20.42 -22.53 -1.70
N VAL A 19 20.59 -21.33 -2.23
CA VAL A 19 20.36 -20.10 -1.47
C VAL A 19 18.86 -20.00 -1.26
N SER A 20 18.39 -20.50 -0.12
CA SER A 20 17.03 -20.27 0.37
C SER A 20 16.89 -18.76 0.63
N GLN A 21 16.28 -18.03 -0.31
CA GLN A 21 15.82 -16.68 -0.01
C GLN A 21 14.79 -16.81 1.12
N ALA A 22 15.15 -16.36 2.32
CA ALA A 22 14.21 -16.26 3.42
C ALA A 22 13.08 -15.32 2.99
N ALA A 23 11.93 -15.89 2.63
CA ALA A 23 10.73 -15.10 2.42
C ALA A 23 10.43 -14.39 3.74
N ARG A 24 10.55 -13.06 3.75
CA ARG A 24 10.09 -12.25 4.89
C ARG A 24 8.60 -12.53 5.04
N ALA A 25 8.22 -13.19 6.14
CA ALA A 25 6.83 -13.38 6.47
C ALA A 25 6.25 -12.01 6.82
N ASP A 26 5.33 -11.54 5.99
CA ASP A 26 4.55 -10.34 6.26
C ASP A 26 3.33 -10.71 7.09
N HIS A 27 2.96 -9.84 8.03
CA HIS A 27 1.66 -9.91 8.66
C HIS A 27 0.65 -9.10 7.85
N CYS A 28 -0.22 -9.82 7.12
CA CYS A 28 -1.24 -9.22 6.26
C CYS A 28 -2.61 -9.19 6.95
N THR A 29 -3.13 -7.99 7.16
CA THR A 29 -4.46 -7.76 7.74
C THR A 29 -5.47 -7.45 6.64
N PRO A 30 -6.54 -8.26 6.50
CA PRO A 30 -7.63 -7.93 5.60
C PRO A 30 -8.41 -6.73 6.13
N ILE A 31 -8.72 -5.80 5.24
CA ILE A 31 -9.49 -4.60 5.50
C ILE A 31 -10.86 -4.77 4.88
N ARG A 32 -11.88 -4.44 5.67
CA ARG A 32 -13.25 -4.20 5.22
C ARG A 32 -13.87 -3.17 6.15
N SER A 33 -13.84 -1.91 5.72
CA SER A 33 -14.23 -0.77 6.56
C SER A 33 -15.14 0.18 5.81
N ASN A 34 -16.15 0.71 6.49
CA ASN A 34 -16.92 1.83 5.96
C ASN A 34 -16.07 3.09 6.01
N ILE A 35 -16.13 3.87 4.93
CA ILE A 35 -15.51 5.19 4.83
C ILE A 35 -16.60 6.24 4.73
N VAL A 36 -16.48 7.30 5.53
CA VAL A 36 -17.28 8.51 5.40
C VAL A 36 -16.32 9.69 5.45
N THR A 37 -16.47 10.61 4.50
CA THR A 37 -15.65 11.82 4.38
C THR A 37 -16.50 13.02 4.05
N ASP A 38 -16.02 14.19 4.45
CA ASP A 38 -16.53 15.50 4.07
C ASP A 38 -15.44 16.29 3.32
N TYR A 39 -15.85 17.23 2.47
CA TYR A 39 -14.97 18.15 1.77
C TYR A 39 -14.23 19.03 2.78
N ALA A 40 -12.91 19.05 2.68
CA ALA A 40 -12.09 20.02 3.38
C ALA A 40 -11.96 21.27 2.51
N LEU A 41 -12.60 22.36 2.94
CA LEU A 41 -12.67 23.60 2.18
C LEU A 41 -11.62 24.63 2.63
N GLY A 42 -11.39 25.62 1.77
CA GLY A 42 -10.55 26.78 2.06
C GLY A 42 -9.06 26.46 2.16
N PRO A 43 -8.27 27.26 2.90
CA PRO A 43 -6.80 27.15 2.96
C PRO A 43 -6.28 25.80 3.47
N SER A 44 -7.14 25.00 4.10
CA SER A 44 -6.81 23.66 4.59
C SER A 44 -6.66 22.61 3.47
N CYS A 45 -7.14 22.91 2.26
CA CYS A 45 -7.00 22.05 1.10
C CYS A 45 -5.78 22.43 0.27
N ALA A 46 -4.79 21.53 0.27
CA ALA A 46 -3.55 21.68 -0.49
C ALA A 46 -3.62 21.05 -1.90
N SER A 47 -4.83 20.70 -2.36
CA SER A 47 -5.02 20.09 -3.68
C SER A 47 -4.81 21.13 -4.78
N PRO A 48 -4.00 20.83 -5.81
CA PRO A 48 -3.86 21.71 -6.98
C PRO A 48 -5.15 21.81 -7.80
N VAL A 49 -6.10 20.88 -7.62
CA VAL A 49 -7.41 20.87 -8.30
C VAL A 49 -8.56 21.22 -7.35
N GLY A 50 -8.24 21.73 -6.15
CA GLY A 50 -9.23 22.23 -5.20
C GLY A 50 -10.09 21.15 -4.51
N VAL A 51 -9.73 19.87 -4.61
CA VAL A 51 -10.50 18.77 -4.02
C VAL A 51 -9.69 18.08 -2.92
N CYS A 52 -10.16 18.23 -1.68
CA CYS A 52 -9.67 17.50 -0.53
C CYS A 52 -10.85 16.97 0.27
N THR A 53 -10.67 15.81 0.91
CA THR A 53 -11.66 15.30 1.87
C THR A 53 -10.99 14.88 3.17
N VAL A 54 -11.73 14.91 4.25
CA VAL A 54 -11.33 14.41 5.57
C VAL A 54 -12.44 13.55 6.14
N GLY A 55 -12.10 12.54 6.92
CA GLY A 55 -13.11 11.63 7.42
C GLY A 55 -12.55 10.50 8.27
N THR A 56 -13.25 9.37 8.27
CA THR A 56 -12.87 8.21 9.08
C THR A 56 -13.11 6.88 8.37
N LEU A 57 -12.28 5.90 8.74
CA LEU A 57 -12.56 4.47 8.66
C LEU A 57 -12.97 4.01 10.05
N PHE A 58 -14.18 3.49 10.21
CA PHE A 58 -14.77 3.28 11.54
C PHE A 58 -15.33 1.87 11.78
N SER A 59 -15.16 0.94 10.84
CA SER A 59 -15.56 -0.46 11.04
C SER A 59 -14.42 -1.44 10.73
N GLY A 60 -14.46 -2.62 11.34
CA GLY A 60 -13.44 -3.65 11.14
C GLY A 60 -12.20 -3.48 12.02
N ARG A 61 -11.07 -4.02 11.59
CA ARG A 61 -9.82 -4.10 12.38
C ARG A 61 -8.96 -2.84 12.34
N ILE A 62 -9.30 -1.87 11.48
CA ILE A 62 -8.60 -0.60 11.37
C ILE A 62 -9.60 0.52 11.63
N ALA A 63 -9.31 1.31 12.66
CA ALA A 63 -9.92 2.61 12.90
C ALA A 63 -8.88 3.69 12.57
N ALA A 64 -9.23 4.62 11.68
CA ALA A 64 -8.31 5.65 11.23
C ALA A 64 -9.07 6.93 10.89
N THR A 65 -8.42 8.09 11.04
CA THR A 65 -8.87 9.29 10.34
C THR A 65 -8.27 9.31 8.94
N THR A 66 -8.98 9.92 8.00
CA THR A 66 -8.59 9.98 6.59
C THR A 66 -8.35 11.43 6.17
N ARG A 67 -7.38 11.63 5.30
CA ARG A 67 -7.22 12.87 4.52
C ARG A 67 -6.85 12.52 3.09
N PHE A 68 -7.74 12.80 2.16
CA PHE A 68 -7.49 12.67 0.73
C PHE A 68 -7.14 14.03 0.14
N THR A 69 -6.13 14.07 -0.72
CA THR A 69 -5.76 15.23 -1.52
C THR A 69 -5.73 14.83 -2.98
N ALA A 70 -6.71 15.30 -3.76
CA ALA A 70 -6.71 15.07 -5.20
C ALA A 70 -5.51 15.78 -5.83
N ARG A 71 -4.82 15.11 -6.76
CA ARG A 71 -3.72 15.67 -7.55
C ARG A 71 -4.15 16.02 -8.97
N SER A 72 -5.11 15.29 -9.51
CA SER A 72 -5.68 15.54 -10.84
C SER A 72 -7.13 15.08 -10.90
N VAL A 73 -7.92 15.77 -11.73
CA VAL A 73 -9.25 15.36 -12.16
C VAL A 73 -9.32 15.65 -13.66
N MET A 74 -9.73 14.67 -14.45
CA MET A 74 -9.80 14.74 -15.90
C MET A 74 -11.11 14.12 -16.40
N PRO A 75 -11.63 14.57 -17.57
CA PRO A 75 -12.69 13.84 -18.25
C PRO A 75 -12.28 12.40 -18.56
N GLY A 76 -13.21 11.47 -18.40
CA GLY A 76 -13.08 10.07 -18.78
C GLY A 76 -13.56 9.79 -20.20
N LEU A 77 -13.80 8.52 -20.50
CA LEU A 77 -14.19 8.07 -21.84
C LEU A 77 -15.63 8.47 -22.23
N SER A 78 -16.48 8.78 -21.24
CA SER A 78 -17.83 9.29 -21.45
C SER A 78 -17.99 10.65 -20.75
N PRO A 79 -18.92 11.51 -21.21
CA PRO A 79 -19.12 12.85 -20.64
C PRO A 79 -19.37 12.84 -19.12
N ASP A 80 -20.05 11.80 -18.64
CA ASP A 80 -20.43 11.66 -17.24
C ASP A 80 -19.33 11.04 -16.36
N LEU A 81 -18.21 10.62 -16.95
CA LEU A 81 -17.15 9.94 -16.21
C LEU A 81 -16.01 10.91 -15.95
N LEU A 82 -15.59 11.00 -14.69
CA LEU A 82 -14.39 11.69 -14.25
C LEU A 82 -13.36 10.65 -13.83
N VAL A 83 -12.11 10.86 -14.22
CA VAL A 83 -10.95 10.10 -13.76
C VAL A 83 -10.15 11.00 -12.85
N TYR A 84 -9.75 10.51 -11.68
CA TYR A 84 -8.96 11.27 -10.74
C TYR A 84 -7.81 10.45 -10.16
N ALA A 85 -6.79 11.16 -9.72
CA ALA A 85 -5.69 10.57 -8.96
C ALA A 85 -5.38 11.44 -7.75
N GLY A 86 -4.97 10.82 -6.66
CA GLY A 86 -4.67 11.53 -5.42
C GLY A 86 -3.84 10.72 -4.45
N GLU A 87 -3.64 11.31 -3.27
CA GLU A 87 -3.04 10.61 -2.13
C GLU A 87 -4.01 10.64 -0.95
N LEU A 88 -4.22 9.46 -0.37
CA LEU A 88 -4.96 9.25 0.86
C LEU A 88 -3.97 8.97 1.99
N VAL A 89 -4.07 9.74 3.07
CA VAL A 89 -3.35 9.48 4.32
C VAL A 89 -4.32 8.93 5.34
N LEU A 90 -4.02 7.74 5.84
CA LEU A 90 -4.67 7.16 7.01
C LEU A 90 -3.82 7.49 8.24
N THR A 91 -4.44 8.08 9.26
CA THR A 91 -3.78 8.31 10.56
C THR A 91 -4.36 7.35 11.58
N LEU A 92 -3.49 6.53 12.16
CA LEU A 92 -3.78 5.52 13.17
C LEU A 92 -3.05 5.88 14.48
N SER A 93 -3.34 5.15 15.56
CA SER A 93 -2.73 5.42 16.88
C SER A 93 -1.21 5.28 16.91
N ASP A 94 -0.66 4.45 16.03
CA ASP A 94 0.70 3.94 16.02
C ASP A 94 1.47 4.33 14.75
N GLY A 95 0.91 5.24 13.95
CA GLY A 95 1.57 5.81 12.78
C GLY A 95 0.60 6.19 11.68
N THR A 96 1.14 6.42 10.48
CA THR A 96 0.39 6.77 9.29
C THR A 96 0.64 5.78 8.17
N ILE A 97 -0.33 5.67 7.27
CA ILE A 97 -0.21 4.93 6.02
C ILE A 97 -0.53 5.91 4.88
N THR A 98 0.37 6.05 3.93
CA THR A 98 0.15 6.84 2.72
C THR A 98 -0.19 5.92 1.57
N ILE A 99 -1.26 6.26 0.88
CA ILE A 99 -1.88 5.47 -0.17
C ILE A 99 -1.99 6.34 -1.43
N ARG A 100 -1.62 5.77 -2.57
CA ARG A 100 -1.83 6.37 -3.88
C ARG A 100 -3.13 5.85 -4.47
N ASP A 101 -4.01 6.77 -4.82
CA ASP A 101 -5.36 6.46 -5.25
C ASP A 101 -5.55 6.84 -6.72
N HIS A 102 -6.21 5.95 -7.46
CA HIS A 102 -6.70 6.17 -8.81
C HIS A 102 -8.18 5.81 -8.86
N GLY A 103 -9.01 6.78 -9.20
CA GLY A 103 -10.45 6.67 -9.09
C GLY A 103 -11.22 7.07 -10.34
N LEU A 104 -12.44 6.57 -10.39
CA LEU A 104 -13.47 6.90 -11.36
C LEU A 104 -14.68 7.44 -10.59
N LEU A 105 -15.29 8.52 -11.05
CA LEU A 105 -16.53 9.07 -10.53
C LEU A 105 -17.50 9.30 -11.68
N ASN A 106 -18.67 8.68 -11.62
CA ASN A 106 -19.77 9.04 -12.49
C ASN A 106 -20.50 10.26 -11.91
N SER A 107 -20.44 11.41 -12.58
CA SER A 107 -21.04 12.67 -12.11
C SER A 107 -22.57 12.68 -12.17
N THR A 108 -23.18 11.80 -12.98
CA THR A 108 -24.64 11.68 -13.11
C THR A 108 -25.22 10.81 -12.01
N THR A 109 -24.61 9.65 -11.74
CA THR A 109 -25.10 8.69 -10.75
C THR A 109 -24.44 8.84 -9.38
N ALA A 110 -23.45 9.73 -9.26
CA ALA A 110 -22.60 9.95 -8.10
C ALA A 110 -21.81 8.72 -7.62
N TYR A 111 -21.74 7.64 -8.42
CA TYR A 111 -21.00 6.44 -8.03
C TYR A 111 -19.51 6.60 -8.26
N PHE A 112 -18.71 6.20 -7.28
CA PHE A 112 -17.26 6.17 -7.42
C PHE A 112 -16.68 4.77 -7.17
N PHE A 113 -15.50 4.55 -7.74
CA PHE A 113 -14.66 3.38 -7.50
C PHE A 113 -13.19 3.79 -7.53
N GLU A 114 -12.37 3.26 -6.63
CA GLU A 114 -10.93 3.52 -6.59
C GLU A 114 -10.12 2.22 -6.49
N VAL A 115 -8.92 2.26 -7.08
CA VAL A 115 -7.83 1.35 -6.81
C VAL A 115 -6.76 2.12 -6.03
N GLN A 116 -6.29 1.51 -4.95
CA GLN A 116 -5.55 2.22 -3.91
C GLN A 116 -4.32 1.41 -3.50
N GLN A 117 -3.12 1.95 -3.72
CA GLN A 117 -1.86 1.26 -3.42
C GLN A 117 -1.22 1.87 -2.18
N VAL A 118 -0.88 1.04 -1.18
CA VAL A 118 -0.06 1.48 -0.05
C VAL A 118 1.37 1.72 -0.53
N ILE A 119 1.87 2.95 -0.36
CA ILE A 119 3.18 3.37 -0.88
C ILE A 119 4.17 3.76 0.21
N ALA A 120 3.70 4.10 1.42
CA ALA A 120 4.55 4.41 2.55
C ALA A 120 3.81 4.22 3.88
N GLY A 121 4.57 4.13 4.96
CA GLY A 121 4.02 4.24 6.31
C GLY A 121 5.07 4.67 7.32
N THR A 122 4.59 5.07 8.50
CA THR A 122 5.39 5.53 9.63
C THR A 122 5.07 4.71 10.89
N GLY A 123 5.91 4.81 11.93
CA GLY A 123 5.70 4.08 13.18
C GLY A 123 5.61 2.57 12.96
N ALA A 124 4.53 1.94 13.44
CA ALA A 124 4.29 0.50 13.27
C ALA A 124 4.05 0.08 11.80
N TYR A 125 3.84 1.04 10.89
CA TYR A 125 3.56 0.81 9.48
C TYR A 125 4.75 1.09 8.56
N ILE A 126 5.96 1.23 9.10
CA ILE A 126 7.17 1.36 8.28
C ILE A 126 7.25 0.17 7.32
N ASN A 127 7.51 0.46 6.04
CA ASN A 127 7.54 -0.53 4.94
C ASN A 127 6.22 -1.30 4.73
N ALA A 128 5.09 -0.78 5.23
CA ALA A 128 3.79 -1.36 4.92
C ALA A 128 3.55 -1.35 3.39
N ARG A 129 2.91 -2.40 2.90
CA ARG A 129 2.51 -2.57 1.51
C ARG A 129 1.10 -3.12 1.44
N GLY A 130 0.44 -3.00 0.30
CA GLY A 130 -0.94 -3.45 0.19
C GLY A 130 -1.67 -2.87 -1.01
N LEU A 131 -2.83 -3.43 -1.26
CA LEU A 131 -3.77 -2.99 -2.28
C LEU A 131 -5.15 -2.95 -1.65
N LEU A 132 -5.83 -1.83 -1.81
CA LEU A 132 -7.21 -1.62 -1.43
C LEU A 132 -8.02 -1.23 -2.66
N THR A 133 -9.32 -1.37 -2.52
CA THR A 133 -10.32 -0.78 -3.40
C THR A 133 -11.34 -0.07 -2.55
N SER A 134 -11.89 1.01 -3.07
CA SER A 134 -13.01 1.70 -2.44
C SER A 134 -14.16 1.83 -3.45
N ARG A 135 -15.39 1.89 -2.96
CA ARG A 135 -16.56 2.17 -3.78
C ARG A 135 -17.70 2.73 -2.95
N GLY A 136 -18.53 3.54 -3.58
CA GLY A 136 -19.70 4.10 -2.92
C GLY A 136 -20.30 5.26 -3.69
N LEU A 137 -20.81 6.24 -2.95
CA LEU A 137 -21.47 7.42 -3.48
C LEU A 137 -20.72 8.68 -3.05
N SER A 138 -20.56 9.60 -4.00
CA SER A 138 -20.37 11.01 -3.70
C SER A 138 -21.67 11.59 -3.15
N THR A 139 -21.56 12.43 -2.13
CA THR A 139 -22.66 13.11 -1.47
C THR A 139 -22.49 14.62 -1.63
N PRO A 140 -23.50 15.43 -1.29
CA PRO A 140 -23.35 16.89 -1.31
C PRO A 140 -22.21 17.42 -0.44
N THR A 141 -21.83 16.68 0.62
CA THR A 141 -20.79 17.10 1.55
C THR A 141 -19.48 16.34 1.41
N GLY A 142 -19.43 15.22 0.69
CA GLY A 142 -18.21 14.44 0.50
C GLY A 142 -18.47 13.06 -0.11
N PHE A 143 -18.08 11.99 0.58
CA PHE A 143 -18.19 10.62 0.07
C PHE A 143 -18.52 9.62 1.18
N GLN A 144 -19.30 8.60 0.82
CA GLN A 144 -19.61 7.47 1.69
C GLN A 144 -19.45 6.15 0.92
N GLY A 145 -18.88 5.13 1.56
CA GLY A 145 -18.66 3.87 0.87
C GLY A 145 -18.00 2.79 1.71
N LEU A 146 -17.47 1.79 1.00
CA LEU A 146 -16.74 0.67 1.58
C LEU A 146 -15.33 0.64 1.01
N VAL A 147 -14.34 0.54 1.89
CA VAL A 147 -12.94 0.22 1.57
C VAL A 147 -12.71 -1.25 1.86
N SER A 148 -12.05 -1.97 0.95
CA SER A 148 -11.72 -3.39 1.11
C SER A 148 -10.38 -3.74 0.47
N GLY A 149 -9.63 -4.67 1.07
CA GLY A 149 -8.36 -5.14 0.55
C GLY A 149 -7.46 -5.69 1.64
N THR A 150 -6.14 -5.51 1.50
CA THR A 150 -5.17 -6.02 2.47
C THR A 150 -4.04 -5.02 2.69
N ILE A 151 -3.63 -4.86 3.95
CA ILE A 151 -2.41 -4.16 4.34
C ILE A 151 -1.47 -5.17 4.99
N CYS A 152 -0.23 -5.23 4.52
CA CYS A 152 0.81 -6.12 4.98
C CYS A 152 1.94 -5.31 5.61
N ILE A 153 2.34 -5.70 6.83
CA ILE A 153 3.44 -5.11 7.56
C ILE A 153 4.54 -6.17 7.66
N PRO A 154 5.81 -5.83 7.35
CA PRO A 154 6.92 -6.76 7.57
C PRO A 154 7.01 -7.16 9.04
N VAL A 155 7.09 -8.46 9.33
CA VAL A 155 7.38 -8.91 10.70
C VAL A 155 8.86 -8.68 10.95
N ASP A 156 9.20 -7.87 11.95
CA ASP A 156 10.57 -7.76 12.44
C ASP A 156 10.99 -9.13 13.01
N GLN A 157 11.91 -9.81 12.32
CA GLN A 157 12.48 -11.05 12.84
C GLN A 157 13.52 -10.74 13.93
N PRO A 158 13.38 -11.29 15.16
CA PRO A 158 14.31 -11.02 16.28
C PRO A 158 15.77 -11.46 16.07
N GLU A 159 16.11 -12.19 15.00
CA GLU A 159 17.40 -12.86 14.89
C GLU A 159 18.59 -11.94 14.56
N ARG A 160 18.35 -10.71 14.10
CA ARG A 160 19.44 -9.77 13.76
C ARG A 160 19.97 -8.95 14.93
N ARG A 161 19.58 -9.28 16.18
CA ARG A 161 20.16 -8.69 17.41
C ARG A 161 21.19 -9.59 18.10
N ARG A 162 21.35 -10.84 17.66
CA ARG A 162 22.26 -11.84 18.28
C ARG A 162 23.59 -12.05 17.57
N SER A 163 23.85 -11.41 16.44
CA SER A 163 25.08 -11.62 15.66
C SER A 163 26.17 -10.57 15.91
N ARG A 164 26.08 -9.77 16.98
CA ARG A 164 27.25 -9.02 17.46
C ARG A 164 27.97 -9.95 18.45
N PRO A 165 29.15 -10.50 18.11
CA PRO A 165 29.94 -11.20 19.09
C PRO A 165 30.35 -10.15 20.12
N ASP A 166 29.94 -10.34 21.37
CA ASP A 166 30.58 -9.67 22.49
C ASP A 166 32.02 -10.16 22.54
N THR A 167 32.92 -9.39 21.95
CA THR A 167 34.35 -9.57 22.18
C THR A 167 34.64 -9.09 23.59
N TYR A 168 34.42 -9.96 24.57
CA TYR A 168 34.99 -9.84 25.91
C TYR A 168 36.30 -10.61 25.91
N LEU A 169 37.42 -9.93 26.05
CA LEU A 169 38.70 -10.53 26.43
C LEU A 169 39.43 -9.59 27.40
N PRO A 170 40.26 -10.15 28.30
CA PRO A 170 40.47 -9.73 29.69
C PRO A 170 41.38 -8.53 29.90
#